data_AF-A0A9D8TGB2-F1
#
_entry.id   AF-A0A9D8TGB2-F1
#
_cell.length_a   1.000
_cell.length_b   1.000
_cell.length_c   1.000
_cell.angle_alpha   90.00
_cell.angle_beta   90.00
_cell.angle_gamma   90.00
#
_symmetry.space_group_name_H-M   'P 1'
#
loop_
_entity.id
_entity.type
_entity.pdbx_description
1 polymer ?
#
loop_
_entity_poly.entity_id
_entity_poly.type
_entity_poly.pdbx_seq_one_letter_code
_entity_poly.pdbx_strand_id
1 'polypeptide(L)'
;MSNNIDKPKTQTKTPWQLVSMIGGAFGLIGLILLIISGIQNNKKSENASNEACEEEDPATYFLSIRTDTLHMEEGRVKNGASLSSILSSYGVSMATIDKTARISKPVFDVRRLVSGHQYIALCTQDSLPRLKYFLYRENMTDYVIFDYADSIRVYREQKEITCRQQSCQGVIESSLWQTLHDNGDNIELSFSLSDIYAWQIDFFAIQAGDYFKVIYDEYFVDDTVSVGIGNIHVAQFNHFGKDYFAIPFSQDGFKDYFDDKGMNLRRAFLKAPLKYSRISSKFSHGRMHPILRIRRPHHGVDYAAPTGTPVMSIGAGVVTKKAY
;
A
#
# COMPACT_ATOMS: atom_id res chain seq x y z
N MET A 1 3.30 50.75 45.71
CA MET A 1 2.25 50.90 46.75
C MET A 1 0.93 51.10 46.03
N SER A 2 -0.21 50.49 46.34
CA SER A 2 -0.60 49.28 47.08
C SER A 2 -2.15 49.25 47.06
N ASN A 3 -2.75 48.07 47.21
CA ASN A 3 -4.16 47.80 47.56
C ASN A 3 -5.17 47.84 46.38
N ASN A 4 -5.86 46.74 46.04
CA ASN A 4 -6.79 45.82 46.77
C ASN A 4 -8.26 46.33 46.72
N ILE A 5 -9.16 45.66 45.98
CA ILE A 5 -9.92 44.41 46.31
C ILE A 5 -11.21 44.75 47.09
N ASP A 6 -12.40 44.39 46.57
CA ASP A 6 -13.20 43.29 47.15
C ASP A 6 -14.46 42.86 46.35
N LYS A 7 -14.96 41.65 46.63
CA LYS A 7 -16.27 41.09 46.22
C LYS A 7 -17.00 40.48 47.44
N PRO A 8 -18.34 40.56 47.50
CA PRO A 8 -19.17 39.51 48.14
C PRO A 8 -20.18 38.93 47.11
N LYS A 9 -20.29 37.61 46.88
CA LYS A 9 -20.73 36.47 47.73
C LYS A 9 -22.27 36.25 47.73
N THR A 10 -22.63 34.99 47.50
CA THR A 10 -23.97 34.42 47.29
C THR A 10 -24.66 33.97 48.59
N GLN A 11 -25.99 33.83 48.59
CA GLN A 11 -26.67 32.89 49.51
C GLN A 11 -28.02 32.35 49.00
N THR A 12 -28.37 31.15 49.47
CA THR A 12 -29.45 30.25 49.04
C THR A 12 -30.65 30.23 50.00
N LYS A 13 -31.84 29.76 49.58
CA LYS A 13 -32.80 29.03 50.45
C LYS A 13 -34.00 28.40 49.73
N THR A 14 -34.38 27.21 50.22
CA THR A 14 -35.68 26.51 50.13
C THR A 14 -35.89 25.84 51.53
N PRO A 15 -37.00 25.11 51.87
CA PRO A 15 -38.32 24.97 51.24
C PRO A 15 -39.53 25.11 52.23
N TRP A 16 -40.75 24.87 51.73
CA TRP A 16 -42.04 24.52 52.43
C TRP A 16 -42.79 25.55 53.31
N GLN A 17 -44.05 25.84 52.90
CA GLN A 17 -45.19 26.19 53.77
C GLN A 17 -46.49 25.48 53.30
N LEU A 18 -47.44 25.33 54.24
CA LEU A 18 -48.60 24.40 54.27
C LEU A 18 -49.93 25.16 54.54
N VAL A 19 -51.15 24.72 54.18
CA VAL A 19 -51.68 23.69 53.24
C VAL A 19 -53.21 23.92 53.08
N SER A 20 -53.88 23.28 52.08
CA SER A 20 -55.26 22.70 52.16
C SER A 20 -56.28 23.05 51.04
N MET A 21 -57.27 22.14 50.89
CA MET A 21 -58.49 22.17 50.04
C MET A 21 -58.22 22.09 48.52
N ILE A 22 -58.36 20.96 47.80
CA ILE A 22 -59.37 19.86 47.78
C ILE A 22 -60.77 20.32 47.37
N GLY A 23 -61.15 20.03 46.10
CA GLY A 23 -62.53 20.14 45.61
C GLY A 23 -62.64 20.47 44.11
N GLY A 24 -62.45 19.49 43.20
CA GLY A 24 -62.71 19.71 41.76
C GLY A 24 -61.94 18.83 40.76
N ALA A 25 -62.07 17.50 40.83
CA ALA A 25 -61.34 16.60 39.93
C ALA A 25 -62.11 15.34 39.46
N PHE A 26 -63.46 15.34 39.52
CA PHE A 26 -64.29 14.18 39.13
C PHE A 26 -65.30 14.45 38.00
N GLY A 27 -65.29 15.64 37.38
CA GLY A 27 -66.20 16.00 36.30
C GLY A 27 -65.72 15.74 34.86
N LEU A 28 -64.43 15.47 34.65
CA LEU A 28 -63.81 15.53 33.31
C LEU A 28 -63.27 14.19 32.76
N ILE A 29 -63.14 13.16 33.61
CA ILE A 29 -62.63 11.83 33.19
C ILE A 29 -63.75 10.98 32.56
N GLY A 30 -65.02 11.22 32.91
CA GLY A 30 -66.17 10.47 32.37
C GLY A 30 -66.55 10.81 30.92
N LEU A 31 -66.14 11.97 30.40
CA LEU A 31 -66.51 12.41 29.03
C LEU A 31 -65.55 11.88 27.95
N ILE A 32 -64.28 11.63 28.31
CA ILE A 32 -63.24 11.20 27.36
C ILE A 32 -63.36 9.72 27.01
N LEU A 33 -63.86 8.87 27.93
CA LEU A 33 -64.04 7.44 27.70
C LEU A 33 -65.25 7.09 26.78
N LEU A 34 -66.20 8.02 26.58
CA LEU A 34 -67.34 7.79 25.67
C LEU A 34 -67.04 8.06 24.19
N ILE A 35 -65.96 8.79 23.88
CA ILE A 35 -65.55 9.04 22.48
C ILE A 35 -64.81 7.83 21.88
N ILE A 36 -64.13 7.03 22.73
CA ILE A 36 -63.30 5.90 22.29
C ILE A 36 -64.13 4.66 21.87
N SER A 37 -65.37 4.53 22.35
CA SER A 37 -66.25 3.41 21.96
C SER A 37 -67.13 3.71 20.72
N GLY A 38 -67.12 4.95 20.22
CA GLY A 38 -67.98 5.40 19.11
C GLY A 38 -67.39 5.27 17.70
N ILE A 39 -66.09 4.99 17.55
CA ILE A 39 -65.37 5.00 16.26
C ILE A 39 -64.82 3.60 15.92
N GLN A 40 -65.70 2.59 15.98
CA GLN A 40 -65.36 1.21 15.60
C GLN A 40 -66.33 0.56 14.60
N ASN A 41 -67.10 1.37 13.85
CA ASN A 41 -68.00 0.83 12.81
C ASN A 41 -68.30 1.81 11.65
N ASN A 42 -67.35 2.04 10.75
CA ASN A 42 -67.62 2.16 9.30
C ASN A 42 -66.34 2.16 8.43
N LYS A 43 -66.51 1.92 7.12
CA LYS A 43 -65.47 1.67 6.08
C LYS A 43 -64.84 0.27 6.25
N LYS A 44 -65.34 -0.79 5.59
CA LYS A 44 -65.63 -1.01 4.15
C LYS A 44 -64.34 -1.07 3.33
N SER A 45 -64.09 -2.24 2.75
CA SER A 45 -62.90 -2.66 2.02
C SER A 45 -62.42 -1.66 0.95
N GLU A 46 -61.13 -1.33 1.04
CA GLU A 46 -60.28 -1.00 -0.11
C GLU A 46 -59.12 -2.01 -0.10
N ASN A 47 -58.96 -2.74 -1.21
CA ASN A 47 -57.80 -3.62 -1.40
C ASN A 47 -56.57 -2.74 -1.73
N ALA A 48 -55.84 -2.34 -0.70
CA ALA A 48 -54.46 -1.90 -0.87
C ALA A 48 -53.56 -3.14 -0.88
N SER A 49 -52.92 -3.41 -2.02
CA SER A 49 -51.84 -4.38 -2.12
C SER A 49 -50.67 -3.92 -1.26
N ASN A 50 -50.46 -4.56 -0.11
CA ASN A 50 -49.19 -4.49 0.60
C ASN A 50 -48.13 -5.22 -0.23
N GLU A 51 -47.61 -4.54 -1.26
CA GLU A 51 -46.26 -4.77 -1.72
C GLU A 51 -45.34 -4.30 -0.59
N ALA A 52 -44.97 -5.24 0.27
CA ALA A 52 -43.86 -5.02 1.20
C ALA A 52 -42.64 -4.77 0.34
N CYS A 53 -42.13 -3.54 0.35
CA CYS A 53 -40.84 -3.23 -0.24
C CYS A 53 -39.79 -3.96 0.61
N GLU A 54 -39.35 -5.13 0.14
CA GLU A 54 -38.26 -5.86 0.75
C GLU A 54 -37.02 -4.94 0.71
N GLU A 55 -36.49 -4.60 1.88
CA GLU A 55 -35.19 -3.95 1.98
C GLU A 55 -34.13 -4.97 1.55
N GLU A 56 -33.78 -4.98 0.26
CA GLU A 56 -32.69 -5.83 -0.26
C GLU A 56 -31.41 -5.53 0.54
N ASP A 57 -30.87 -6.58 1.17
CA ASP A 57 -29.58 -6.57 1.86
C ASP A 57 -28.51 -5.98 0.92
N PRO A 58 -27.70 -4.97 1.33
CA PRO A 58 -26.75 -4.29 0.46
C PRO A 58 -25.92 -5.27 -0.39
N ALA A 59 -26.21 -5.26 -1.68
CA ALA A 59 -25.60 -6.14 -2.67
C ALA A 59 -24.08 -6.10 -2.55
N THR A 60 -23.49 -7.22 -2.15
CA THR A 60 -22.05 -7.35 -1.98
C THR A 60 -21.38 -7.62 -3.32
N TYR A 61 -20.27 -6.93 -3.59
CA TYR A 61 -19.50 -7.06 -4.83
C TYR A 61 -18.05 -7.45 -4.53
N PHE A 62 -17.46 -8.21 -5.45
CA PHE A 62 -16.02 -8.38 -5.56
C PHE A 62 -15.61 -7.97 -6.97
N LEU A 63 -14.83 -6.88 -7.09
CA LEU A 63 -14.62 -6.20 -8.38
C LEU A 63 -15.99 -5.85 -9.00
N SER A 64 -16.16 -5.92 -10.32
CA SER A 64 -17.45 -5.75 -11.01
C SER A 64 -18.50 -6.84 -10.78
N ILE A 65 -18.20 -7.90 -10.03
CA ILE A 65 -19.07 -9.08 -9.90
C ILE A 65 -19.89 -8.99 -8.62
N ARG A 66 -21.23 -9.08 -8.73
CA ARG A 66 -22.16 -9.26 -7.59
C ARG A 66 -21.96 -10.66 -7.00
N THR A 67 -21.65 -10.77 -5.71
CA THR A 67 -21.25 -12.03 -5.05
C THR A 67 -22.22 -12.54 -3.97
N ASP A 68 -23.22 -11.76 -3.57
CA ASP A 68 -24.21 -12.12 -2.54
C ASP A 68 -24.91 -13.48 -2.77
N THR A 69 -25.22 -13.78 -4.03
CA THR A 69 -25.90 -15.00 -4.49
C THR A 69 -24.96 -16.15 -4.87
N LEU A 70 -23.64 -15.98 -4.64
CA LEU A 70 -22.61 -16.94 -5.02
C LEU A 70 -21.88 -17.48 -3.79
N HIS A 71 -21.40 -18.72 -3.87
CA HIS A 71 -20.46 -19.27 -2.90
C HIS A 71 -19.03 -18.95 -3.35
N MET A 72 -18.29 -18.22 -2.52
CA MET A 72 -16.90 -17.86 -2.77
C MET A 72 -15.93 -18.87 -2.15
N GLU A 73 -15.10 -19.50 -2.99
CA GLU A 73 -14.03 -20.40 -2.56
C GLU A 73 -12.66 -19.82 -2.94
N GLU A 74 -11.82 -19.53 -1.94
CA GLU A 74 -10.43 -19.13 -2.16
C GLU A 74 -9.52 -20.35 -2.30
N GLY A 75 -8.62 -20.31 -3.29
CA GLY A 75 -7.63 -21.35 -3.53
C GLY A 75 -6.26 -20.81 -3.92
N ARG A 76 -5.32 -21.73 -4.12
CA ARG A 76 -3.98 -21.45 -4.65
C ARG A 76 -3.60 -22.45 -5.73
N VAL A 77 -2.95 -21.98 -6.80
CA VAL A 77 -2.41 -22.83 -7.86
C VAL A 77 -1.36 -23.76 -7.24
N LYS A 78 -1.54 -25.07 -7.35
CA LYS A 78 -0.59 -26.07 -6.83
C LYS A 78 0.60 -26.26 -7.78
N ASN A 79 1.73 -26.75 -7.26
CA ASN A 79 2.90 -27.09 -8.09
C ASN A 79 2.51 -28.07 -9.21
N GLY A 80 2.80 -27.70 -10.46
CA GLY A 80 2.46 -28.50 -11.65
C GLY A 80 0.97 -28.48 -12.04
N ALA A 81 0.11 -27.72 -11.36
CA ALA A 81 -1.30 -27.59 -11.75
C ALA A 81 -1.44 -26.77 -13.04
N SER A 82 -2.39 -27.18 -13.88
CA SER A 82 -2.82 -26.45 -15.07
C SER A 82 -4.21 -25.84 -14.86
N LEU A 83 -4.59 -24.83 -15.66
CA LEU A 83 -5.95 -24.30 -15.67
C LEU A 83 -6.98 -25.43 -15.84
N SER A 84 -6.70 -26.37 -16.75
CA SER A 84 -7.54 -27.53 -17.01
C SER A 84 -7.78 -28.38 -15.76
N SER A 85 -6.73 -28.67 -14.97
CA SER A 85 -6.88 -29.45 -13.74
C SER A 85 -7.69 -28.73 -12.66
N ILE A 86 -7.59 -27.41 -12.57
CA ILE A 86 -8.31 -26.60 -11.57
C ILE A 86 -9.79 -26.45 -11.98
N LEU A 87 -10.06 -26.07 -13.23
CA LEU A 87 -11.44 -25.95 -13.71
C LEU A 87 -12.19 -27.28 -13.73
N SER A 88 -11.49 -28.39 -13.96
CA SER A 88 -12.09 -29.74 -13.89
C SER A 88 -12.57 -30.11 -12.48
N SER A 89 -11.88 -29.68 -11.41
CA SER A 89 -12.38 -29.91 -10.04
C SER A 89 -13.64 -29.11 -9.70
N TYR A 90 -13.92 -28.03 -10.44
CA TYR A 90 -15.18 -27.28 -10.38
C TYR A 90 -16.21 -27.72 -11.44
N GLY A 91 -16.05 -28.93 -12.01
CA GLY A 91 -17.02 -29.54 -12.93
C GLY A 91 -17.05 -28.97 -14.34
N VAL A 92 -16.10 -28.11 -14.73
CA VAL A 92 -16.05 -27.52 -16.08
C VAL A 92 -15.60 -28.57 -17.10
N SER A 93 -16.35 -28.73 -18.20
CA SER A 93 -16.05 -29.75 -19.22
C SER A 93 -14.75 -29.45 -19.99
N MET A 94 -14.06 -30.50 -20.45
CA MET A 94 -12.82 -30.35 -21.25
C MET A 94 -13.03 -29.55 -22.55
N ALA A 95 -14.21 -29.66 -23.17
CA ALA A 95 -14.56 -28.88 -24.36
C ALA A 95 -14.73 -27.38 -24.03
N THR A 96 -15.33 -27.07 -22.88
CA THR A 96 -15.42 -25.71 -22.34
C THR A 96 -14.01 -25.17 -22.05
N ILE A 97 -13.16 -25.97 -21.39
CA ILE A 97 -11.78 -25.59 -21.03
C ILE A 97 -10.91 -25.28 -22.26
N ASP A 98 -10.95 -26.11 -23.32
CA ASP A 98 -10.22 -25.83 -24.56
C ASP A 98 -10.72 -24.54 -25.23
N LYS A 99 -12.04 -24.31 -25.26
CA LYS A 99 -12.63 -23.06 -25.76
C LYS A 99 -12.17 -21.86 -24.92
N THR A 100 -12.17 -21.96 -23.59
CA THR A 100 -11.63 -20.93 -22.68
C THR A 100 -10.15 -20.66 -22.97
N ALA A 101 -9.31 -21.69 -23.12
CA ALA A 101 -7.88 -21.54 -23.37
C ALA A 101 -7.58 -20.82 -24.70
N ARG A 102 -8.45 -20.97 -25.71
CA ARG A 102 -8.36 -20.23 -26.98
C ARG A 102 -8.81 -18.77 -26.84
N ILE A 103 -9.93 -18.52 -26.14
CA ILE A 103 -10.49 -17.17 -25.92
C ILE A 103 -9.60 -16.33 -25.01
N SER A 104 -9.01 -16.94 -23.97
CA SER A 104 -8.11 -16.26 -23.02
C SER A 104 -6.80 -15.82 -23.65
N LYS A 105 -6.24 -16.57 -24.60
CA LYS A 105 -4.89 -16.35 -25.16
C LYS A 105 -4.49 -14.88 -25.47
N PRO A 106 -5.32 -14.02 -26.09
CA PRO A 106 -4.99 -12.61 -26.30
C PRO A 106 -4.95 -11.75 -25.01
N VAL A 107 -5.67 -12.14 -23.96
CA VAL A 107 -5.73 -11.45 -22.66
C VAL A 107 -4.70 -12.01 -21.68
N PHE A 108 -4.67 -13.34 -21.56
CA PHE A 108 -3.79 -14.10 -20.67
C PHE A 108 -3.51 -15.50 -21.25
N ASP A 109 -2.23 -15.83 -21.45
CA ASP A 109 -1.83 -17.19 -21.82
C ASP A 109 -1.90 -18.10 -20.58
N VAL A 110 -2.84 -19.04 -20.57
CA VAL A 110 -3.10 -19.95 -19.45
C VAL A 110 -1.91 -20.82 -19.04
N ARG A 111 -0.87 -20.91 -19.88
CA ARG A 111 0.40 -21.59 -19.58
C ARG A 111 1.32 -20.75 -18.68
N ARG A 112 1.01 -19.47 -18.48
CA ARG A 112 1.70 -18.54 -17.55
C ARG A 112 1.11 -18.57 -16.14
N LEU A 113 0.19 -19.48 -15.82
CA LEU A 113 -0.26 -19.70 -14.44
C LEU A 113 0.93 -20.04 -13.54
N VAL A 114 1.18 -19.19 -12.55
CA VAL A 114 2.28 -19.33 -11.60
C VAL A 114 1.80 -20.11 -10.37
N SER A 115 2.59 -21.08 -9.93
CA SER A 115 2.33 -21.83 -8.69
C SER A 115 2.34 -20.93 -7.46
N GLY A 116 1.50 -21.23 -6.47
CA GLY A 116 1.37 -20.46 -5.22
C GLY A 116 0.48 -19.22 -5.33
N HIS A 117 0.22 -18.70 -6.54
CA HIS A 117 -0.71 -17.58 -6.75
C HIS A 117 -2.13 -17.96 -6.32
N GLN A 118 -2.83 -16.99 -5.76
CA GLN A 118 -4.23 -17.14 -5.34
C GLN A 118 -5.19 -17.14 -6.54
N TYR A 119 -6.30 -17.81 -6.36
CA TYR A 119 -7.48 -17.69 -7.22
C TYR A 119 -8.74 -17.69 -6.36
N ILE A 120 -9.84 -17.20 -6.93
CA ILE A 120 -11.17 -17.25 -6.34
C ILE A 120 -12.09 -17.97 -7.33
N ALA A 121 -12.80 -18.99 -6.87
CA ALA A 121 -13.86 -19.65 -7.60
C ALA A 121 -15.21 -19.17 -7.04
N LEU A 122 -16.05 -18.58 -7.88
CA LEU A 122 -17.42 -18.18 -7.54
C LEU A 122 -18.38 -19.20 -8.15
N CYS A 123 -19.07 -19.96 -7.30
CA CYS A 123 -19.99 -21.02 -7.67
C CYS A 123 -21.45 -20.65 -7.33
N THR A 124 -22.43 -21.21 -8.02
CA THR A 124 -23.83 -21.11 -7.57
C THR A 124 -24.03 -21.83 -6.24
N GLN A 125 -24.97 -21.33 -5.41
CA GLN A 125 -25.31 -21.90 -4.10
C GLN A 125 -26.27 -23.11 -4.19
N ASP A 126 -26.51 -23.65 -5.39
CA ASP A 126 -27.40 -24.79 -5.64
C ASP A 126 -26.83 -26.12 -5.10
N SER A 127 -27.68 -27.14 -5.00
CA SER A 127 -27.31 -28.51 -4.64
C SER A 127 -26.28 -29.18 -5.58
N LEU A 128 -26.06 -28.60 -6.77
CA LEU A 128 -24.98 -28.93 -7.70
C LEU A 128 -24.23 -27.64 -8.03
N PRO A 129 -23.16 -27.29 -7.28
CA PRO A 129 -22.44 -26.02 -7.46
C PRO A 129 -21.87 -25.93 -8.88
N ARG A 130 -22.21 -24.85 -9.60
CA ARG A 130 -21.66 -24.57 -10.93
C ARG A 130 -20.76 -23.36 -10.88
N LEU A 131 -19.53 -23.50 -11.37
CA LEU A 131 -18.60 -22.38 -11.52
C LEU A 131 -19.19 -21.31 -12.45
N LYS A 132 -19.40 -20.11 -11.91
CA LYS A 132 -19.85 -18.93 -12.64
C LYS A 132 -18.68 -18.02 -13.01
N TYR A 133 -17.73 -17.85 -12.09
CA TYR A 133 -16.51 -17.08 -12.36
C TYR A 133 -15.29 -17.78 -11.75
N PHE A 134 -14.16 -17.69 -12.44
CA PHE A 134 -12.85 -18.04 -11.91
C PHE A 134 -11.93 -16.82 -12.05
N LEU A 135 -11.47 -16.29 -10.92
CA LEU A 135 -10.67 -15.08 -10.86
C LEU A 135 -9.24 -15.48 -10.47
N TYR A 136 -8.30 -15.42 -11.41
CA TYR A 136 -6.89 -15.68 -11.15
C TYR A 136 -6.17 -14.39 -10.78
N ARG A 137 -5.49 -14.35 -9.62
CA ARG A 137 -4.72 -13.19 -9.16
C ARG A 137 -3.35 -13.18 -9.87
N GLU A 138 -3.18 -12.29 -10.86
CA GLU A 138 -1.91 -12.16 -11.61
C GLU A 138 -0.87 -11.41 -10.77
N ASN A 139 -1.28 -10.39 -10.01
CA ASN A 139 -0.47 -9.71 -8.98
C ASN A 139 -1.38 -9.17 -7.85
N MET A 140 -0.87 -8.32 -6.94
CA MET A 140 -1.66 -7.81 -5.80
C MET A 140 -2.91 -6.99 -6.19
N THR A 141 -2.91 -6.41 -7.40
CA THR A 141 -3.95 -5.51 -7.91
C THR A 141 -4.77 -6.13 -9.05
N ASP A 142 -4.11 -6.88 -9.94
CA ASP A 142 -4.68 -7.37 -11.20
C ASP A 142 -5.24 -8.80 -11.10
N TYR A 143 -6.45 -8.96 -11.60
CA TYR A 143 -7.12 -10.24 -11.75
C TYR A 143 -7.43 -10.53 -13.22
N VAL A 144 -7.25 -11.79 -13.62
CA VAL A 144 -7.76 -12.34 -14.88
C VAL A 144 -9.06 -13.07 -14.55
N ILE A 145 -10.17 -12.54 -15.05
CA ILE A 145 -11.51 -13.06 -14.81
C ILE A 145 -11.91 -13.95 -15.98
N PHE A 146 -12.24 -15.20 -15.67
CA PHE A 146 -12.83 -16.16 -16.59
C PHE A 146 -14.32 -16.30 -16.22
N ASP A 147 -15.17 -15.69 -17.03
CA ASP A 147 -16.61 -15.62 -16.86
C ASP A 147 -17.29 -16.76 -17.63
N TYR A 148 -18.16 -17.49 -16.93
CA TYR A 148 -18.98 -18.60 -17.40
C TYR A 148 -20.48 -18.35 -17.15
N ALA A 149 -20.90 -17.14 -16.80
CA ALA A 149 -22.25 -16.84 -16.37
C ALA A 149 -23.29 -17.06 -17.47
N ASP A 150 -23.09 -16.37 -18.60
CA ASP A 150 -23.94 -16.46 -19.79
C ASP A 150 -23.16 -16.96 -21.02
N SER A 151 -21.93 -16.47 -21.18
CA SER A 151 -21.04 -16.83 -22.28
C SER A 151 -19.59 -16.80 -21.82
N ILE A 152 -18.73 -17.62 -22.42
CA ILE A 152 -17.31 -17.69 -22.05
C ILE A 152 -16.63 -16.38 -22.44
N ARG A 153 -16.34 -15.54 -21.45
CA ARG A 153 -15.58 -14.29 -21.60
C ARG A 153 -14.33 -14.37 -20.74
N VAL A 154 -13.25 -13.74 -21.20
CA VAL A 154 -12.02 -13.60 -20.43
C VAL A 154 -11.55 -12.17 -20.55
N TYR A 155 -11.37 -11.51 -19.42
CA TYR A 155 -10.94 -10.12 -19.34
C TYR A 155 -10.04 -9.90 -18.13
N ARG A 156 -9.37 -8.74 -18.08
CA ARG A 156 -8.64 -8.30 -16.90
C ARG A 156 -9.45 -7.24 -16.18
N GLU A 157 -9.35 -7.25 -14.86
CA GLU A 157 -9.88 -6.21 -14.00
C GLU A 157 -8.89 -5.96 -12.86
N GLN A 158 -8.72 -4.69 -12.52
CA GLN A 158 -7.80 -4.24 -11.49
C GLN A 158 -8.61 -3.76 -10.28
N LYS A 159 -8.18 -4.13 -9.07
CA LYS A 159 -8.74 -3.56 -7.84
C LYS A 159 -8.53 -2.05 -7.80
N GLU A 160 -9.42 -1.32 -7.14
CA GLU A 160 -9.24 0.12 -6.97
C GLU A 160 -7.95 0.38 -6.17
N ILE A 161 -7.06 1.20 -6.75
CA ILE A 161 -5.82 1.63 -6.13
C ILE A 161 -5.98 3.09 -5.73
N THR A 162 -5.98 3.35 -4.42
CA THR A 162 -5.97 4.72 -3.89
C THR A 162 -4.54 5.15 -3.60
N CYS A 163 -4.18 6.37 -4.04
CA CYS A 163 -2.88 6.98 -3.77
C CYS A 163 -3.04 7.96 -2.62
N ARG A 164 -2.27 7.80 -1.55
CA ARG A 164 -2.33 8.66 -0.36
C ARG A 164 -0.96 9.24 -0.06
N GLN A 165 -0.90 10.53 0.24
CA GLN A 165 0.31 11.13 0.78
C GLN A 165 0.45 10.72 2.25
N GLN A 166 1.60 10.14 2.58
CA GLN A 166 2.01 9.73 3.92
C GLN A 166 3.23 10.54 4.37
N SER A 167 3.46 10.54 5.68
CA SER A 167 4.69 11.08 6.26
C SER A 167 5.13 10.26 7.45
N CYS A 168 6.40 9.88 7.50
CA CYS A 168 6.97 9.19 8.65
C CYS A 168 8.34 9.76 9.05
N GLN A 169 8.75 9.45 10.27
CA GLN A 169 10.04 9.83 10.83
C GLN A 169 10.47 8.81 11.88
N GLY A 170 11.77 8.67 12.08
CA GLY A 170 12.31 7.75 13.07
C GLY A 170 13.73 8.10 13.45
N VAL A 171 14.10 7.75 14.68
CA VAL A 171 15.49 7.69 15.13
C VAL A 171 15.94 6.24 14.97
N ILE A 172 17.08 6.04 14.33
CA ILE A 172 17.62 4.72 14.05
C ILE A 172 18.37 4.23 15.28
N GLU A 173 18.04 3.04 15.76
CA GLU A 173 18.80 2.34 16.80
C GLU A 173 19.71 1.25 16.21
N SER A 174 19.25 0.57 15.15
CA SER A 174 19.94 -0.57 14.53
C SER A 174 20.02 -0.46 13.00
N SER A 175 18.90 -0.23 12.31
CA SER A 175 18.84 -0.02 10.86
C SER A 175 17.57 0.72 10.45
N LEU A 176 17.61 1.42 9.31
CA LEU A 176 16.43 2.09 8.75
C LEU A 176 15.25 1.13 8.52
N TRP A 177 15.53 -0.09 8.05
CA TRP A 177 14.50 -1.11 7.82
C TRP A 177 13.80 -1.50 9.12
N GLN A 178 14.57 -1.73 10.20
CA GLN A 178 14.02 -2.10 11.49
C GLN A 178 13.19 -0.96 12.10
N THR A 179 13.67 0.29 12.04
CA THR A 179 12.92 1.44 12.55
C THR A 179 11.59 1.65 11.81
N LEU A 180 11.55 1.46 10.48
CA LEU A 180 10.28 1.50 9.74
C LEU A 180 9.36 0.34 10.12
N HIS A 181 9.90 -0.88 10.28
CA HIS A 181 9.12 -2.03 10.71
C HIS A 181 8.50 -1.84 12.10
N ASP A 182 9.28 -1.35 13.08
CA ASP A 182 8.85 -1.14 14.45
C ASP A 182 7.82 0.01 14.58
N ASN A 183 7.92 1.03 13.72
CA ASN A 183 6.91 2.08 13.58
C ASN A 183 5.58 1.58 12.96
N GLY A 184 5.58 0.44 12.27
CA GLY A 184 4.48 0.01 11.40
C GLY A 184 4.41 0.75 10.05
N ASP A 185 5.49 1.45 9.66
CA ASP A 185 5.64 2.08 8.36
C ASP A 185 5.93 1.05 7.26
N ASN A 186 5.72 1.42 5.99
CA ASN A 186 6.06 0.56 4.87
C ASN A 186 7.58 0.40 4.71
N ILE A 187 8.06 -0.81 4.97
CA ILE A 187 9.47 -1.21 4.87
C ILE A 187 10.11 -1.01 3.49
N GLU A 188 9.33 -0.96 2.39
CA GLU A 188 9.86 -0.70 1.04
C GLU A 188 10.46 0.71 0.90
N LEU A 189 10.00 1.65 1.74
CA LEU A 189 10.55 2.99 1.85
C LEU A 189 12.04 2.97 2.25
N SER A 190 12.49 1.94 2.98
CA SER A 190 13.90 1.78 3.34
C SER A 190 14.80 1.62 2.11
N PHE A 191 14.36 0.87 1.10
CA PHE A 191 15.09 0.68 -0.16
C PHE A 191 15.07 1.95 -0.99
N SER A 192 13.90 2.59 -1.09
CA SER A 192 13.74 3.85 -1.83
C SER A 192 14.62 4.97 -1.28
N LEU A 193 14.70 5.12 0.05
CA LEU A 193 15.60 6.07 0.71
C LEU A 193 17.08 5.67 0.55
N SER A 194 17.40 4.37 0.61
CA SER A 194 18.77 3.88 0.39
C SER A 194 19.27 4.23 -1.01
N ASP A 195 18.45 4.04 -2.05
CA ASP A 195 18.80 4.35 -3.43
C ASP A 195 18.98 5.85 -3.69
N ILE A 196 18.15 6.70 -3.07
CA ILE A 196 18.28 8.17 -3.13
C ILE A 196 19.61 8.63 -2.53
N TYR A 197 19.96 8.10 -1.35
CA TYR A 197 21.11 8.56 -0.58
C TYR A 197 22.41 7.77 -0.79
N ALA A 198 22.41 6.71 -1.61
CA ALA A 198 23.53 5.78 -1.88
C ALA A 198 24.88 6.46 -2.22
N TRP A 199 24.83 7.71 -2.68
CA TRP A 199 25.98 8.51 -3.10
C TRP A 199 26.55 9.43 -2.01
N GLN A 200 25.75 9.71 -0.99
CA GLN A 200 26.00 10.70 0.06
C GLN A 200 26.21 10.04 1.43
N ILE A 201 25.49 8.95 1.70
CA ILE A 201 25.45 8.23 2.97
C ILE A 201 25.83 6.77 2.73
N ASP A 202 26.69 6.21 3.58
CA ASP A 202 26.99 4.78 3.62
C ASP A 202 26.03 4.11 4.60
N PHE A 203 25.02 3.42 4.08
CA PHE A 203 23.99 2.78 4.91
C PHE A 203 24.53 1.64 5.79
N PHE A 204 25.73 1.11 5.50
CA PHE A 204 26.41 0.15 6.37
C PHE A 204 27.14 0.83 7.55
N ALA A 205 27.27 2.16 7.54
CA ALA A 205 27.95 2.95 8.56
C ALA A 205 26.99 3.78 9.44
N ILE A 206 25.67 3.70 9.21
CA ILE A 206 24.64 4.34 10.05
C ILE A 206 24.83 3.97 11.52
N GLN A 207 24.63 4.95 12.41
CA GLN A 207 24.80 4.79 13.85
C GLN A 207 23.49 4.95 14.60
N ALA A 208 23.44 4.41 15.82
CA ALA A 208 22.36 4.71 16.75
C ALA A 208 22.29 6.23 17.02
N GLY A 209 21.13 6.83 16.81
CA GLY A 209 20.90 8.28 16.95
C GLY A 209 20.92 9.06 15.63
N ASP A 210 21.33 8.46 14.51
CA ASP A 210 20.99 8.98 13.17
C ASP A 210 19.46 8.97 13.01
N TYR A 211 18.88 9.89 12.24
CA TYR A 211 17.42 10.01 12.13
C TYR A 211 16.97 10.35 10.71
N PHE A 212 15.72 10.05 10.37
CA PHE A 212 15.12 10.39 9.08
C PHE A 212 13.73 11.00 9.23
N LYS A 213 13.32 11.75 8.21
CA LYS A 213 11.96 12.27 8.01
C LYS A 213 11.63 12.21 6.53
N VAL A 214 10.43 11.84 6.15
CA VAL A 214 10.05 11.69 4.74
C VAL A 214 8.56 11.94 4.54
N ILE A 215 8.22 12.59 3.43
CA ILE A 215 6.86 12.73 2.92
C ILE A 215 6.84 12.05 1.54
N TYR A 216 5.90 11.13 1.34
CA TYR A 216 5.85 10.24 0.18
C TYR A 216 4.42 9.90 -0.21
N ASP A 217 4.19 9.51 -1.46
CA ASP A 217 2.96 8.83 -1.88
C ASP A 217 3.06 7.34 -1.56
N GLU A 218 1.95 6.74 -1.15
CA GLU A 218 1.80 5.30 -0.99
C GLU A 218 0.52 4.81 -1.65
N TYR A 219 0.60 3.64 -2.30
CA TYR A 219 -0.52 3.02 -3.00
C TYR A 219 -1.19 1.96 -2.11
N PHE A 220 -2.51 2.07 -1.96
CA PHE A 220 -3.34 1.13 -1.21
C PHE A 220 -4.35 0.45 -2.13
N VAL A 221 -4.53 -0.86 -1.93
CA VAL A 221 -5.61 -1.66 -2.50
C VAL A 221 -6.73 -1.81 -1.47
N ASP A 222 -7.98 -1.67 -1.93
CA ASP A 222 -9.18 -1.70 -1.10
C ASP A 222 -9.05 -0.78 0.13
N ASP A 223 -8.40 0.37 -0.05
CA ASP A 223 -8.11 1.39 0.98
C ASP A 223 -7.33 0.90 2.23
N THR A 224 -6.86 -0.35 2.26
CA THR A 224 -6.41 -1.03 3.49
C THR A 224 -5.05 -1.72 3.35
N VAL A 225 -4.73 -2.30 2.18
CA VAL A 225 -3.49 -3.05 1.97
C VAL A 225 -2.51 -2.21 1.16
N SER A 226 -1.37 -1.84 1.74
CA SER A 226 -0.30 -1.19 0.98
C SER A 226 0.26 -2.14 -0.08
N VAL A 227 0.44 -1.62 -1.30
CA VAL A 227 0.99 -2.35 -2.45
C VAL A 227 2.21 -1.69 -3.09
N GLY A 228 2.69 -0.56 -2.55
CA GLY A 228 4.00 -0.01 -2.89
C GLY A 228 4.15 1.49 -2.66
N ILE A 229 5.41 1.93 -2.70
CA ILE A 229 5.80 3.35 -2.57
C ILE A 229 5.68 4.07 -3.93
N GLY A 230 5.10 5.27 -3.91
CA GLY A 230 5.03 6.20 -5.04
C GLY A 230 6.14 7.25 -5.03
N ASN A 231 5.79 8.53 -5.24
CA ASN A 231 6.77 9.60 -5.24
C ASN A 231 7.23 9.93 -3.81
N ILE A 232 8.54 9.96 -3.56
CA ILE A 232 9.07 10.66 -2.38
C ILE A 232 9.09 12.16 -2.71
N HIS A 233 8.27 12.95 -2.00
CA HIS A 233 8.11 14.39 -2.21
C HIS A 233 9.21 15.20 -1.54
N VAL A 234 9.67 14.75 -0.37
CA VAL A 234 10.87 15.24 0.30
C VAL A 234 11.35 14.19 1.29
N ALA A 235 12.65 14.02 1.39
CA ALA A 235 13.27 13.33 2.52
C ALA A 235 14.35 14.19 3.18
N GLN A 236 14.56 13.97 4.47
CA GLN A 236 15.70 14.41 5.26
C GLN A 236 16.30 13.17 5.92
N PHE A 237 17.61 13.03 5.84
CA PHE A 237 18.36 12.01 6.58
C PHE A 237 19.52 12.69 7.31
N ASN A 238 19.63 12.47 8.62
CA ASN A 238 20.75 12.91 9.42
C ASN A 238 21.74 11.77 9.58
N HIS A 239 23.02 12.04 9.30
CA HIS A 239 24.09 11.08 9.48
C HIS A 239 25.29 11.77 10.13
N PHE A 240 25.73 11.28 11.30
CA PHE A 240 26.77 11.90 12.14
C PHE A 240 26.49 13.39 12.46
N GLY A 241 25.24 13.73 12.75
CA GLY A 241 24.84 15.10 13.11
C GLY A 241 24.76 16.07 11.93
N LYS A 242 24.99 15.62 10.70
CA LYS A 242 24.80 16.41 9.48
C LYS A 242 23.53 15.97 8.75
N ASP A 243 22.69 16.94 8.42
CA ASP A 243 21.51 16.74 7.58
C ASP A 243 21.87 16.63 6.09
N TYR A 244 21.17 15.73 5.42
CA TYR A 244 21.14 15.54 3.98
C TYR A 244 19.67 15.62 3.55
N PHE A 245 19.35 16.51 2.61
CA PHE A 245 18.01 16.64 2.04
C PHE A 245 17.95 15.98 0.67
N ALA A 246 16.79 15.44 0.33
CA ALA A 246 16.46 14.93 -0.99
C ALA A 246 15.12 15.50 -1.43
N ILE A 247 15.18 16.39 -2.42
CA ILE A 247 14.01 17.04 -3.02
C ILE A 247 13.95 16.59 -4.49
N PRO A 248 12.86 15.97 -4.95
CA PRO A 248 12.71 15.56 -6.34
C PRO A 248 12.58 16.79 -7.25
N PHE A 249 13.38 16.83 -8.31
CA PHE A 249 13.25 17.85 -9.36
C PHE A 249 13.32 17.18 -10.73
N SER A 250 12.50 17.68 -11.66
CA SER A 250 12.42 17.14 -13.03
C SER A 250 12.91 18.19 -14.01
N GLN A 251 13.98 17.87 -14.73
CA GLN A 251 14.58 18.73 -15.74
C GLN A 251 14.82 17.92 -17.02
N ASP A 252 14.48 18.49 -18.18
CA ASP A 252 14.74 17.89 -19.50
C ASP A 252 14.20 16.45 -19.67
N GLY A 253 13.11 16.12 -18.97
CA GLY A 253 12.48 14.80 -18.94
C GLY A 253 13.07 13.81 -17.92
N PHE A 254 14.13 14.19 -17.20
CA PHE A 254 14.76 13.38 -16.16
C PHE A 254 14.35 13.88 -14.76
N LYS A 255 13.75 12.98 -13.96
CA LYS A 255 13.48 13.20 -12.54
C LYS A 255 14.64 12.63 -11.70
N ASP A 256 15.23 13.45 -10.87
CA ASP A 256 16.28 13.03 -9.92
C ASP A 256 16.14 13.82 -8.60
N TYR A 257 16.97 13.50 -7.60
CA TYR A 257 16.92 14.15 -6.29
C TYR A 257 18.07 15.13 -6.10
N PHE A 258 17.77 16.26 -5.47
CA PHE A 258 18.68 17.38 -5.24
C PHE A 258 18.70 17.76 -3.76
N ASP A 259 19.80 18.35 -3.29
CA ASP A 259 19.94 18.87 -1.94
C ASP A 259 19.28 20.26 -1.76
N ASP A 260 19.39 20.80 -0.54
CA ASP A 260 18.89 22.12 -0.14
C ASP A 260 19.51 23.29 -0.92
N LYS A 261 20.55 23.04 -1.72
CA LYS A 261 21.30 24.02 -2.53
C LYS A 261 21.13 23.80 -4.02
N GLY A 262 20.27 22.85 -4.43
CA GLY A 262 20.06 22.51 -5.83
C GLY A 262 21.20 21.73 -6.47
N MET A 263 22.05 21.05 -5.69
CA MET A 263 23.03 20.10 -6.22
C MET A 263 22.41 18.71 -6.30
N ASN A 264 22.57 18.02 -7.44
CA ASN A 264 22.08 16.65 -7.61
C ASN A 264 22.80 15.69 -6.63
N LEU A 265 22.03 14.84 -5.93
CA LEU A 265 22.53 13.87 -4.98
C LEU A 265 23.35 12.75 -5.64
N ARG A 266 22.98 12.34 -6.85
CA ARG A 266 23.77 11.41 -7.68
C ARG A 266 25.01 12.12 -8.19
N ARG A 267 26.16 11.75 -7.62
CA ARG A 267 27.46 12.21 -8.13
C ARG A 267 27.74 11.47 -9.43
N ALA A 268 28.26 12.17 -10.44
CA ALA A 268 28.49 11.61 -11.77
C ALA A 268 29.40 10.35 -11.83
N PHE A 269 30.11 10.02 -10.74
CA PHE A 269 31.07 8.92 -10.66
C PHE A 269 31.06 8.20 -9.30
N LEU A 270 31.04 6.86 -9.32
CA LEU A 270 31.28 5.97 -8.18
C LEU A 270 32.64 6.28 -7.56
N LYS A 271 32.67 6.28 -6.22
CA LYS A 271 33.89 6.51 -5.42
C LYS A 271 34.96 5.43 -5.63
N ALA A 272 34.55 4.23 -6.07
CA ALA A 272 35.43 3.16 -6.53
C ALA A 272 34.73 2.27 -7.56
N PRO A 273 35.44 1.72 -8.57
CA PRO A 273 34.85 0.86 -9.60
C PRO A 273 34.65 -0.61 -9.20
N LEU A 274 35.06 -1.03 -8.00
CA LEU A 274 34.91 -2.41 -7.51
C LEU A 274 34.80 -2.47 -5.98
N LYS A 275 34.35 -3.61 -5.44
CA LYS A 275 34.49 -3.92 -4.00
C LYS A 275 35.96 -4.31 -3.73
N TYR A 276 36.65 -3.55 -2.89
CA TYR A 276 38.08 -3.73 -2.60
C TYR A 276 38.35 -3.85 -1.11
N SER A 277 39.45 -4.50 -0.71
CA SER A 277 39.84 -4.61 0.70
C SER A 277 40.66 -3.41 1.19
N ARG A 278 41.58 -2.92 0.36
CA ARG A 278 42.34 -1.68 0.59
C ARG A 278 42.85 -1.06 -0.70
N ILE A 279 43.16 0.24 -0.67
CA ILE A 279 43.96 0.88 -1.73
C ILE A 279 45.42 0.46 -1.50
N SER A 280 46.04 -0.21 -2.47
CA SER A 280 47.43 -0.64 -2.42
C SER A 280 48.40 0.43 -2.91
N SER A 281 47.97 1.30 -3.83
CA SER A 281 48.70 2.49 -4.24
C SER A 281 47.76 3.62 -4.64
N LYS A 282 48.07 4.85 -4.20
CA LYS A 282 47.31 6.06 -4.54
C LYS A 282 47.87 6.70 -5.82
N PHE A 283 47.07 7.58 -6.43
CA PHE A 283 47.52 8.50 -7.47
C PHE A 283 48.65 9.40 -6.91
N SER A 284 49.71 9.61 -7.69
CA SER A 284 50.80 10.53 -7.33
C SER A 284 51.66 10.89 -8.54
N HIS A 285 52.02 12.16 -8.70
CA HIS A 285 52.98 12.59 -9.74
C HIS A 285 54.43 12.18 -9.46
N GLY A 286 54.76 11.67 -8.27
CA GLY A 286 56.15 11.46 -7.83
C GLY A 286 56.34 10.30 -6.85
N ARG A 287 55.64 9.18 -7.06
CA ARG A 287 55.74 7.98 -6.22
C ARG A 287 57.17 7.44 -6.22
N MET A 288 57.76 7.26 -5.03
CA MET A 288 59.07 6.60 -4.91
C MET A 288 58.92 5.09 -5.17
N HIS A 289 59.70 4.55 -6.11
CA HIS A 289 59.73 3.12 -6.38
C HIS A 289 60.55 2.41 -5.28
N PRO A 290 60.00 1.43 -4.54
CA PRO A 290 60.64 0.91 -3.33
C PRO A 290 61.98 0.20 -3.61
N ILE A 291 62.06 -0.54 -4.72
CA ILE A 291 63.28 -1.26 -5.13
C ILE A 291 64.29 -0.31 -5.81
N LEU A 292 63.90 0.29 -6.94
CA LEU A 292 64.76 1.17 -7.76
C LEU A 292 65.09 2.53 -7.12
N ARG A 293 64.45 2.93 -6.01
CA ARG A 293 64.62 4.21 -5.27
C ARG A 293 64.44 5.52 -6.06
N ILE A 294 64.05 5.45 -7.32
CA ILE A 294 63.70 6.60 -8.17
C ILE A 294 62.24 7.03 -7.98
N ARG A 295 61.94 8.32 -8.19
CA ARG A 295 60.56 8.82 -8.27
C ARG A 295 60.00 8.61 -9.68
N ARG A 296 58.77 8.12 -9.77
CA ARG A 296 58.01 7.95 -11.02
C ARG A 296 56.54 8.34 -10.79
N PRO A 297 55.85 8.91 -11.78
CA PRO A 297 54.42 9.13 -11.69
C PRO A 297 53.66 7.80 -11.59
N HIS A 298 52.53 7.85 -10.89
CA HIS A 298 51.52 6.82 -10.81
C HIS A 298 50.17 7.48 -11.04
N HIS A 299 49.69 7.47 -12.30
CA HIS A 299 48.47 8.17 -12.72
C HIS A 299 47.18 7.35 -12.53
N GLY A 300 47.22 6.31 -11.70
CA GLY A 300 46.08 5.47 -11.35
C GLY A 300 45.92 5.31 -9.83
N VAL A 301 44.86 4.58 -9.44
CA VAL A 301 44.66 4.11 -8.07
C VAL A 301 44.58 2.59 -8.12
N ASP A 302 45.47 1.93 -7.38
CA ASP A 302 45.53 0.48 -7.33
C ASP A 302 44.63 0.00 -6.17
N TYR A 303 43.62 -0.79 -6.50
CA TYR A 303 42.73 -1.43 -5.54
C TYR A 303 43.14 -2.89 -5.34
N ALA A 304 43.34 -3.31 -4.08
CA ALA A 304 43.56 -4.72 -3.75
C ALA A 304 42.20 -5.44 -3.64
N ALA A 305 41.98 -6.44 -4.49
CA ALA A 305 40.79 -7.29 -4.49
C ALA A 305 41.13 -8.72 -4.97
N PRO A 306 40.35 -9.75 -4.60
CA PRO A 306 40.52 -11.11 -5.11
C PRO A 306 40.33 -11.21 -6.63
N THR A 307 41.03 -12.14 -7.27
CA THR A 307 40.84 -12.48 -8.70
C THR A 307 39.37 -12.83 -8.98
N GLY A 308 38.82 -12.29 -10.07
CA GLY A 308 37.41 -12.47 -10.44
C GLY A 308 36.44 -11.44 -9.82
N THR A 309 36.92 -10.50 -9.01
CA THR A 309 36.09 -9.39 -8.51
C THR A 309 35.54 -8.56 -9.69
N PRO A 310 34.21 -8.36 -9.81
CA PRO A 310 33.62 -7.54 -10.86
C PRO A 310 34.09 -6.09 -10.80
N VAL A 311 34.39 -5.53 -11.98
CA VAL A 311 34.76 -4.12 -12.16
C VAL A 311 33.66 -3.43 -12.95
N MET A 312 33.10 -2.37 -12.37
CA MET A 312 32.01 -1.56 -12.90
C MET A 312 32.55 -0.25 -13.48
N SER A 313 31.84 0.34 -14.45
CA SER A 313 32.12 1.73 -14.84
C SER A 313 31.81 2.65 -13.68
N ILE A 314 32.67 3.64 -13.42
CA ILE A 314 32.39 4.65 -12.38
C ILE A 314 31.18 5.52 -12.73
N GLY A 315 30.90 5.77 -14.01
CA GLY A 315 29.75 6.58 -14.43
C GLY A 315 29.15 6.10 -15.75
N ALA A 316 28.09 6.74 -16.20
CA ALA A 316 27.52 6.52 -17.52
C ALA A 316 28.53 6.92 -18.62
N GLY A 317 28.58 6.16 -19.71
CA GLY A 317 29.50 6.39 -20.81
C GLY A 317 29.46 5.30 -21.88
N VAL A 318 30.25 5.47 -22.94
CA VAL A 318 30.35 4.53 -24.07
C VAL A 318 31.76 3.95 -24.13
N VAL A 319 31.87 2.63 -24.30
CA VAL A 319 33.16 1.94 -24.42
C VAL A 319 33.79 2.24 -25.79
N THR A 320 34.84 3.04 -25.81
CA THR A 320 35.55 3.44 -27.05
C THR A 320 36.69 2.51 -27.44
N LYS A 321 37.22 1.70 -26.49
CA LYS A 321 38.33 0.77 -26.73
C LYS A 321 38.27 -0.41 -25.75
N LYS A 322 38.64 -1.60 -26.25
CA LYS A 322 38.91 -2.82 -25.47
C LYS A 322 40.18 -3.47 -26.03
N ALA A 323 40.99 -4.06 -25.15
CA ALA A 323 42.18 -4.84 -25.51
C ALA A 323 42.24 -6.09 -24.62
N TYR A 324 43.05 -7.06 -25.05
CA TYR A 324 43.40 -8.28 -24.33
C TYR A 324 44.93 -8.35 -24.24
#